data_AF-A0A131YUQ3-F1
#
_entry.id   AF-A0A131YUQ3-F1
#
_cell.length_a   1.000
_cell.length_b   1.000
_cell.length_c   1.000
_cell.angle_alpha   90.00
_cell.angle_beta   90.00
_cell.angle_gamma   90.00
#
_symmetry.space_group_name_H-M   'P 1'
#
loop_
_entity.id
_entity.type
_entity.pdbx_description
1 polymer ?
#
loop_
_entity_poly.entity_id
_entity_poly.type
_entity_poly.pdbx_seq_one_letter_code
_entity_poly.pdbx_strand_id
1 'polypeptide(L)'
;MFPLSVILFSLFLQQGSGENTSTESTSTPVIGAGVEAKIIVMYDTDAYKKNYTAHDPRKNNVMWYFLGAFDEVQRRFHNQKVMVTLSVVTVQKNETIWAKKNGSRDVNGTLQELQTVDKDYYPRPNETTAFLFTGDALPDRKESGIATLGTICNDNRSTAIVVLPPGSKNYTPIVEAMAHVFGANGTANFTAEDIQQMNHTFSNCYIKPSKKNKSRGKKNNPNDEYRHEPYITAGLITN
;
A
#
# COMPACT_ATOMS: atom_id res chain seq x y z
N MET A 1 44.25 -64.00 25.34
CA MET A 1 44.98 -62.72 25.35
C MET A 1 43.95 -61.60 25.18
N PHE A 2 43.78 -60.79 26.23
CA PHE A 2 43.04 -59.51 26.30
C PHE A 2 43.80 -58.41 25.50
N PRO A 3 43.22 -57.23 25.15
CA PRO A 3 42.28 -56.43 25.97
C PRO A 3 41.10 -55.79 25.18
N LEU A 4 39.93 -55.43 25.74
CA LEU A 4 39.56 -54.60 26.92
C LEU A 4 40.03 -53.13 26.82
N SER A 5 39.19 -52.27 26.21
CA SER A 5 39.13 -50.82 26.45
C SER A 5 37.95 -50.23 25.67
N VAL A 6 37.20 -49.21 26.06
CA VAL A 6 36.93 -48.49 27.31
C VAL A 6 35.70 -47.66 26.92
N ILE A 7 34.63 -47.76 27.71
CA ILE A 7 33.39 -46.98 27.56
C ILE A 7 33.70 -45.52 27.89
N LEU A 8 33.50 -44.60 26.93
CA LEU A 8 33.45 -43.16 27.23
C LEU A 8 32.03 -42.62 26.97
N PHE A 9 31.22 -42.77 28.01
CA PHE A 9 29.87 -42.26 28.17
C PHE A 9 29.94 -40.72 28.27
N SER A 10 29.84 -40.01 27.14
CA SER A 10 29.73 -38.55 27.14
C SER A 10 28.28 -38.15 27.41
N LEU A 11 27.92 -38.13 28.69
CA LEU A 11 26.76 -37.43 29.23
C LEU A 11 26.95 -35.93 29.00
N PHE A 12 26.58 -35.43 27.82
CA PHE A 12 26.33 -34.01 27.65
C PHE A 12 25.05 -33.68 28.38
N LEU A 13 25.25 -33.05 29.54
CA LEU A 13 24.28 -32.36 30.35
C LEU A 13 23.31 -31.57 29.46
N GLN A 14 22.08 -32.08 29.35
CA GLN A 14 20.92 -31.25 29.03
C GLN A 14 20.76 -30.24 30.18
N GLN A 15 21.50 -29.13 30.10
CA GLN A 15 21.14 -27.94 30.84
C GLN A 15 19.85 -27.44 30.24
N GLY A 16 18.74 -27.82 30.88
CA GLY A 16 17.45 -27.21 30.69
C GLY A 16 17.60 -25.72 30.97
N SER A 17 17.81 -24.95 29.91
CA SER A 17 17.52 -23.54 29.93
C SER A 17 16.02 -23.46 30.11
N GLY A 18 15.60 -23.26 31.36
CA GLY A 18 14.25 -22.83 31.69
C GLY A 18 14.06 -21.48 31.01
N GLU A 19 13.61 -21.53 29.76
CA GLU A 19 13.08 -20.40 29.02
C GLU A 19 11.83 -19.98 29.80
N ASN A 20 12.03 -19.04 30.73
CA ASN A 20 10.97 -18.20 31.24
C ASN A 20 10.48 -17.39 30.04
N THR A 21 9.68 -18.04 29.19
CA THR A 21 8.82 -17.39 28.23
C THR A 21 7.78 -16.67 29.07
N SER A 22 8.18 -15.49 29.56
CA SER A 22 7.22 -14.48 29.96
C SER A 22 6.27 -14.41 28.78
N THR A 23 5.03 -14.83 29.00
CA THR A 23 3.94 -14.71 28.06
C THR A 23 3.61 -13.23 28.02
N GLU A 24 4.56 -12.47 27.46
CA GLU A 24 4.42 -11.06 27.17
C GLU A 24 3.29 -11.03 26.16
N SER A 25 2.15 -10.51 26.63
CA SER A 25 0.99 -10.26 25.80
C SER A 25 1.45 -9.41 24.64
N THR A 26 1.75 -10.07 23.53
CA THR A 26 2.40 -9.52 22.34
C THR A 26 1.33 -8.79 21.56
N SER A 27 0.89 -7.67 22.11
CA SER A 27 0.00 -6.75 21.42
C SER A 27 0.69 -6.34 20.12
N THR A 28 0.07 -6.63 18.98
CA THR A 28 0.59 -6.23 17.67
C THR A 28 0.80 -4.71 17.66
N PRO A 29 2.02 -4.22 17.36
CA PRO A 29 2.29 -2.80 17.40
C PRO A 29 1.48 -2.05 16.35
N VAL A 30 1.06 -0.82 16.69
CA VAL A 30 0.43 0.10 15.73
C VAL A 30 1.51 0.81 14.93
N ILE A 31 1.46 0.72 13.61
CA ILE A 31 2.49 1.24 12.71
C ILE A 31 1.90 2.18 11.65
N GLY A 32 2.74 2.93 10.93
CA GLY A 32 2.33 3.76 9.79
C GLY A 32 1.50 5.00 10.12
N ALA A 33 1.30 5.32 11.41
CA ALA A 33 0.53 6.50 11.81
C ALA A 33 1.20 7.79 11.32
N GLY A 34 0.44 8.58 10.54
CA GLY A 34 0.94 9.82 9.94
C GLY A 34 1.67 9.65 8.61
N VAL A 35 1.80 8.42 8.11
CA VAL A 35 2.24 8.13 6.73
C VAL A 35 1.05 8.33 5.79
N GLU A 36 1.28 9.06 4.71
CA GLU A 36 0.29 9.30 3.65
C GLU A 36 0.86 8.82 2.31
N ALA A 37 0.14 7.92 1.64
CA ALA A 37 0.48 7.46 0.29
C ALA A 37 -0.49 8.09 -0.72
N LYS A 38 0.06 8.84 -1.68
CA LYS A 38 -0.67 9.39 -2.82
C LYS A 38 -0.75 8.35 -3.93
N ILE A 39 -1.93 8.12 -4.46
CA ILE A 39 -2.20 7.01 -5.39
C ILE A 39 -2.58 7.59 -6.74
N ILE A 40 -1.77 7.26 -7.75
CA ILE A 40 -2.06 7.50 -9.15
C ILE A 40 -2.61 6.21 -9.72
N VAL A 41 -3.80 6.26 -10.29
CA VAL A 41 -4.46 5.10 -10.88
C VAL A 41 -4.49 5.23 -12.39
N MET A 42 -3.97 4.21 -13.06
CA MET A 42 -4.17 3.95 -14.46
C MET A 42 -5.00 2.71 -14.68
N TYR A 43 -5.75 2.68 -15.77
CA TYR A 43 -6.41 1.47 -16.24
C TYR A 43 -6.36 1.39 -17.77
N ASP A 44 -6.34 0.16 -18.29
CA ASP A 44 -6.02 -0.12 -19.69
C ASP A 44 -7.23 -0.42 -20.59
N THR A 45 -8.45 -0.35 -20.05
CA THR A 45 -9.67 -0.65 -20.81
C THR A 45 -10.87 0.20 -20.41
N ASP A 46 -11.70 0.57 -21.38
CA ASP A 46 -12.98 1.25 -21.12
C ASP A 46 -13.99 0.40 -20.34
N ALA A 47 -13.74 -0.92 -20.22
CA ALA A 47 -14.59 -1.79 -19.43
C ALA A 47 -14.69 -1.33 -17.96
N TYR A 48 -13.65 -0.69 -17.39
CA TYR A 48 -13.74 -0.10 -16.04
C TYR A 48 -14.75 1.05 -15.94
N LYS A 49 -14.90 1.85 -17.00
CA LYS A 49 -15.92 2.89 -17.06
C LYS A 49 -17.32 2.30 -17.27
N LYS A 50 -17.44 1.29 -18.13
CA LYS A 50 -18.73 0.71 -18.55
C LYS A 50 -19.35 -0.22 -17.50
N ASN A 51 -18.53 -1.00 -16.80
CA ASN A 51 -19.01 -2.03 -15.88
C ASN A 51 -19.16 -1.53 -14.44
N TYR A 52 -18.76 -0.28 -14.17
CA TYR A 52 -19.01 0.33 -12.88
C TYR A 52 -20.41 0.91 -12.84
N THR A 53 -21.23 0.37 -11.93
CA THR A 53 -22.57 0.91 -11.63
C THR A 53 -22.57 1.37 -10.18
N ALA A 54 -22.58 2.67 -9.98
CA ALA A 54 -22.74 3.24 -8.64
C ALA A 54 -24.19 3.11 -8.15
N HIS A 55 -24.38 2.97 -6.83
CA HIS A 55 -25.73 3.03 -6.24
C HIS A 55 -26.30 4.45 -6.28
N ASP A 56 -25.46 5.48 -6.12
CA ASP A 56 -25.81 6.88 -6.36
C ASP A 56 -25.44 7.26 -7.81
N PRO A 57 -26.39 7.64 -8.67
CA PRO A 57 -26.12 8.04 -10.06
C PRO A 57 -25.10 9.18 -10.18
N ARG A 58 -25.02 10.08 -9.20
CA ARG A 58 -24.04 11.18 -9.17
C ARG A 58 -22.60 10.68 -9.00
N LYS A 59 -22.46 9.44 -8.52
CA LYS A 59 -21.18 8.76 -8.37
C LYS A 59 -20.89 7.81 -9.52
N ASN A 60 -21.66 7.82 -10.61
CA ASN A 60 -21.46 6.90 -11.74
C ASN A 60 -20.27 7.31 -12.64
N ASN A 61 -19.08 7.37 -12.04
CA ASN A 61 -17.81 7.69 -12.67
C ASN A 61 -16.74 6.71 -12.14
N VAL A 62 -15.89 6.20 -13.02
CA VAL A 62 -14.78 5.27 -12.69
C VAL A 62 -13.87 5.79 -11.57
N MET A 63 -13.76 7.10 -11.37
CA MET A 63 -13.08 7.70 -10.22
C MET A 63 -13.63 7.15 -8.88
N TRP A 64 -14.96 7.06 -8.75
CA TRP A 64 -15.61 6.55 -7.54
C TRP A 64 -15.42 5.05 -7.33
N TYR A 65 -15.23 4.28 -8.41
CA TYR A 65 -14.86 2.88 -8.32
C TYR A 65 -13.52 2.71 -7.57
N PHE A 66 -12.50 3.43 -8.01
CA PHE A 66 -11.16 3.34 -7.41
C PHE A 66 -11.08 4.01 -6.04
N LEU A 67 -11.77 5.14 -5.83
CA LEU A 67 -11.88 5.75 -4.49
C LEU A 67 -12.47 4.76 -3.48
N GLY A 68 -13.57 4.10 -3.83
CA GLY A 68 -14.18 3.08 -2.97
C GLY A 68 -13.26 1.87 -2.75
N ALA A 69 -12.56 1.42 -3.78
CA ALA A 69 -11.62 0.31 -3.66
C ALA A 69 -10.46 0.62 -2.72
N PHE A 70 -9.87 1.82 -2.79
CA PHE A 70 -8.77 2.21 -1.91
C PHE A 70 -9.22 2.58 -0.49
N ASP A 71 -10.45 3.05 -0.29
CA ASP A 71 -11.03 3.20 1.05
C ASP A 71 -11.17 1.84 1.75
N GLU A 72 -11.62 0.82 1.01
CA GLU A 72 -11.70 -0.56 1.49
C GLU A 72 -10.33 -1.16 1.82
N VAL A 73 -9.33 -0.91 0.97
CA VAL A 73 -7.93 -1.29 1.24
C VAL A 73 -7.44 -0.62 2.52
N GLN A 74 -7.61 0.70 2.65
CA GLN A 74 -7.21 1.44 3.84
C GLN A 74 -7.84 0.85 5.11
N ARG A 75 -9.16 0.59 5.08
CA ARG A 75 -9.89 -0.04 6.18
C ARG A 75 -9.29 -1.41 6.54
N ARG A 76 -8.91 -2.22 5.55
CA ARG A 76 -8.27 -3.52 5.76
C ARG A 76 -6.92 -3.41 6.47
N PHE A 77 -6.09 -2.43 6.08
CA PHE A 77 -4.82 -2.14 6.76
C PHE A 77 -5.03 -1.65 8.20
N HIS A 78 -6.00 -0.75 8.42
CA HIS A 78 -6.31 -0.21 9.75
C HIS A 78 -6.79 -1.30 10.72
N ASN A 79 -7.62 -2.23 10.25
CA ASN A 79 -8.06 -3.38 11.02
C ASN A 79 -6.90 -4.27 11.48
N GLN A 80 -5.77 -4.23 10.74
CA GLN A 80 -4.52 -4.94 11.06
C GLN A 80 -3.46 -4.02 11.68
N LYS A 81 -3.89 -2.89 12.28
CA LYS A 81 -3.02 -1.93 13.01
C LYS A 81 -1.99 -1.19 12.15
N VAL A 82 -2.17 -1.15 10.83
CA VAL A 82 -1.37 -0.36 9.90
C VAL A 82 -2.12 0.93 9.56
N MET A 83 -1.79 2.04 10.21
CA MET A 83 -2.58 3.28 10.24
C MET A 83 -2.15 4.32 9.18
N VAL A 84 -1.90 3.87 7.95
CA VAL A 84 -1.55 4.72 6.81
C VAL A 84 -2.78 5.44 6.24
N THR A 85 -2.59 6.61 5.64
CA THR A 85 -3.63 7.30 4.86
C THR A 85 -3.41 7.07 3.37
N LEU A 86 -4.43 6.59 2.67
CA LEU A 86 -4.41 6.36 1.23
C LEU A 86 -5.24 7.43 0.52
N SER A 87 -4.62 8.17 -0.42
CA SER A 87 -5.30 9.25 -1.15
C SER A 87 -5.17 9.06 -2.65
N VAL A 88 -6.27 8.70 -3.33
CA VAL A 88 -6.30 8.68 -4.80
C VAL A 88 -6.29 10.12 -5.30
N VAL A 89 -5.23 10.48 -6.03
CA VAL A 89 -5.03 11.84 -6.54
C VAL A 89 -5.38 11.96 -8.03
N THR A 90 -5.19 10.88 -8.79
CA THR A 90 -5.49 10.82 -10.22
C THR A 90 -6.07 9.45 -10.56
N VAL A 91 -7.03 9.44 -11.48
CA VAL A 91 -7.54 8.24 -12.15
C VAL A 91 -7.63 8.53 -13.63
N GLN A 92 -6.88 7.80 -14.45
CA GLN A 92 -6.84 8.02 -15.89
C GLN A 92 -6.79 6.73 -16.69
N LYS A 93 -7.37 6.76 -17.89
CA LYS A 93 -7.24 5.68 -18.86
C LYS A 93 -5.89 5.81 -19.57
N ASN A 94 -5.13 4.73 -19.67
CA ASN A 94 -3.94 4.70 -20.53
C ASN A 94 -3.73 3.28 -21.08
N GLU A 95 -4.14 3.06 -22.34
CA GLU A 95 -3.98 1.76 -23.01
C GLU A 95 -2.55 1.55 -23.53
N THR A 96 -1.79 2.65 -23.66
CA THR A 96 -0.44 2.68 -24.24
C THR A 96 0.67 2.52 -23.21
N ILE A 97 0.35 2.48 -21.91
CA ILE A 97 1.31 2.35 -20.81
C ILE A 97 2.07 1.02 -20.82
N TRP A 98 1.51 0.00 -21.47
CA TRP A 98 2.15 -1.31 -21.58
C TRP A 98 3.44 -1.23 -22.40
N ALA A 99 4.58 -1.40 -21.74
CA ALA A 99 5.84 -1.62 -22.42
C ALA A 99 5.78 -2.90 -23.24
N LYS A 100 6.53 -2.95 -24.36
CA LYS A 100 6.58 -4.10 -25.25
C LYS A 100 8.01 -4.60 -25.41
N LYS A 101 8.18 -5.92 -25.34
CA LYS A 101 9.44 -6.61 -25.63
C LYS A 101 9.14 -7.77 -26.57
N ASN A 102 9.76 -7.76 -27.75
CA ASN A 102 9.52 -8.74 -28.82
C ASN A 102 8.04 -8.88 -29.22
N GLY A 103 7.29 -7.77 -29.22
CA GLY A 103 5.87 -7.74 -29.59
C GLY A 103 4.89 -8.13 -28.46
N SER A 104 5.38 -8.71 -27.37
CA SER A 104 4.59 -9.08 -26.18
C SER A 104 4.64 -8.01 -25.10
N ARG A 105 3.64 -7.98 -24.20
CA ARG A 105 3.65 -7.10 -23.02
C ARG A 105 4.86 -7.43 -22.14
N ASP A 106 5.65 -6.41 -21.82
CA ASP A 106 6.77 -6.49 -20.88
C ASP A 106 6.33 -5.95 -19.52
N VAL A 107 6.03 -6.87 -18.59
CA VAL A 107 5.56 -6.53 -17.24
C VAL A 107 6.60 -5.69 -16.48
N ASN A 108 7.89 -6.03 -16.60
CA ASN A 108 8.95 -5.33 -15.88
C ASN A 108 9.20 -3.95 -16.51
N GLY A 109 9.22 -3.87 -17.84
CA GLY A 109 9.28 -2.58 -18.55
C GLY A 109 8.09 -1.68 -18.18
N THR A 110 6.90 -2.25 -18.05
CA THR A 110 5.68 -1.48 -17.68
C THR A 110 5.78 -0.92 -16.25
N LEU A 111 6.35 -1.67 -15.30
CA LEU A 111 6.62 -1.14 -13.96
C LEU A 111 7.59 0.06 -14.02
N GLN A 112 8.61 0.01 -14.88
CA GLN A 112 9.54 1.14 -15.05
C GLN A 112 8.86 2.37 -15.64
N GLU A 113 8.01 2.19 -16.66
CA GLU A 113 7.22 3.29 -17.25
C GLU A 113 6.30 3.95 -16.20
N LEU A 114 5.68 3.16 -15.32
CA LEU A 114 4.83 3.67 -14.24
C LEU A 114 5.59 4.57 -13.23
N GLN A 115 6.91 4.39 -13.10
CA GLN A 115 7.72 5.24 -12.21
C GLN A 115 7.87 6.66 -12.75
N THR A 116 7.75 6.85 -14.07
CA THR A 116 7.99 8.14 -14.74
C THR A 116 6.72 8.92 -15.06
N VAL A 117 5.56 8.31 -14.92
CA VAL A 117 4.24 8.92 -15.10
C VAL A 117 4.11 10.22 -14.31
N ASP A 118 3.43 11.25 -14.81
CA ASP A 118 3.04 12.45 -14.06
C ASP A 118 4.15 13.03 -13.15
N LYS A 119 5.42 12.85 -13.53
CA LYS A 119 6.58 13.23 -12.70
C LYS A 119 6.61 14.74 -12.47
N ASP A 120 6.12 15.49 -13.45
CA ASP A 120 6.04 16.95 -13.41
C ASP A 120 4.85 17.46 -12.56
N TYR A 121 3.80 16.66 -12.40
CA TYR A 121 2.60 17.03 -11.63
C TYR A 121 2.69 16.66 -10.15
N TYR A 122 3.41 15.58 -9.84
CA TYR A 122 3.58 15.09 -8.46
C TYR A 122 5.08 15.05 -8.10
N PRO A 123 5.66 16.19 -7.68
CA PRO A 123 7.10 16.35 -7.46
C PRO A 123 7.65 15.58 -6.24
N ARG A 124 6.78 14.83 -5.54
CA ARG A 124 7.14 13.96 -4.41
C ARG A 124 6.97 12.50 -4.81
N PRO A 125 7.88 11.96 -5.63
CA PRO A 125 7.78 10.58 -6.11
C PRO A 125 7.79 9.57 -4.95
N ASN A 126 8.54 9.88 -3.89
CA ASN A 126 8.67 9.04 -2.70
C ASN A 126 7.37 8.88 -1.89
N GLU A 127 6.45 9.84 -1.93
CA GLU A 127 5.14 9.77 -1.26
C GLU A 127 4.05 9.19 -2.18
N THR A 128 4.41 8.80 -3.41
CA THR A 128 3.46 8.44 -4.46
C THR A 128 3.60 6.97 -4.88
N THR A 129 2.47 6.33 -5.18
CA THR A 129 2.40 4.99 -5.76
C THR A 129 1.55 5.03 -7.03
N ALA A 130 2.09 4.56 -8.15
CA ALA A 130 1.35 4.42 -9.40
C ALA A 130 0.86 2.98 -9.60
N PHE A 131 -0.43 2.83 -9.83
CA PHE A 131 -1.09 1.55 -10.10
C PHE A 131 -1.54 1.48 -11.54
N LEU A 132 -1.32 0.35 -12.21
CA LEU A 132 -1.99 -0.02 -13.45
C LEU A 132 -2.98 -1.15 -13.17
N PHE A 133 -4.24 -0.91 -13.46
CA PHE A 133 -5.31 -1.89 -13.38
C PHE A 133 -5.60 -2.49 -14.75
N THR A 134 -5.65 -3.82 -14.80
CA THR A 134 -6.00 -4.56 -16.01
C THR A 134 -6.99 -5.68 -15.72
N GLY A 135 -7.86 -5.96 -16.67
CA GLY A 135 -8.73 -7.13 -16.64
C GLY A 135 -8.07 -8.40 -17.16
N ASP A 136 -6.91 -8.27 -17.81
CA ASP A 136 -6.21 -9.37 -18.47
C ASP A 136 -5.19 -10.01 -17.53
N ALA A 137 -4.94 -11.31 -17.70
CA ALA A 137 -3.85 -11.98 -17.01
C ALA A 137 -2.48 -11.42 -17.45
N LEU A 138 -1.52 -11.38 -16.52
CA LEU A 138 -0.15 -11.01 -16.84
C LEU A 138 0.54 -12.16 -17.62
N PRO A 139 1.33 -11.85 -18.67
CA PRO A 139 2.11 -12.87 -19.37
C PRO A 139 3.01 -13.66 -18.40
N ASP A 140 3.06 -14.98 -18.58
CA ASP A 140 3.93 -15.90 -17.85
C ASP A 140 3.77 -15.89 -16.32
N ARG A 141 2.66 -15.35 -15.81
CA ARG A 141 2.40 -15.24 -14.36
C ARG A 141 0.97 -15.67 -14.03
N LYS A 142 0.84 -16.39 -12.92
CA LYS A 142 -0.47 -16.74 -12.32
C LYS A 142 -0.90 -15.75 -11.24
N GLU A 143 -0.07 -14.75 -10.98
CA GLU A 143 -0.24 -13.77 -9.90
C GLU A 143 -1.36 -12.79 -10.23
N SER A 144 -2.11 -12.39 -9.20
CA SER A 144 -3.15 -11.35 -9.24
C SER A 144 -2.59 -9.93 -9.40
N GLY A 145 -1.26 -9.79 -9.41
CA GLY A 145 -0.55 -8.53 -9.61
C GLY A 145 0.94 -8.65 -9.34
N ILE A 146 1.65 -7.57 -9.58
CA ILE A 146 3.07 -7.39 -9.25
C ILE A 146 3.28 -5.98 -8.72
N ALA A 147 4.17 -5.80 -7.76
CA ALA A 147 4.47 -4.50 -7.20
C ALA A 147 5.95 -4.39 -6.80
N THR A 148 6.44 -3.16 -6.68
CA THR A 148 7.77 -2.89 -6.15
C THR A 148 7.78 -3.09 -4.63
N LEU A 149 8.71 -3.90 -4.12
CA LEU A 149 8.75 -4.29 -2.71
C LEU A 149 9.38 -3.22 -1.82
N GLY A 150 8.68 -2.79 -0.77
CA GLY A 150 9.24 -1.91 0.29
C GLY A 150 9.75 -0.58 -0.22
N THR A 151 9.04 0.01 -1.18
CA THR A 151 9.53 1.16 -1.95
C THR A 151 8.89 2.49 -1.56
N ILE A 152 7.81 2.48 -0.78
CA ILE A 152 7.21 3.75 -0.34
C ILE A 152 8.23 4.53 0.49
N CYS A 153 8.22 5.85 0.34
CA CYS A 153 9.13 6.77 1.03
C CYS A 153 10.61 6.66 0.65
N ASN A 154 10.96 5.92 -0.40
CA ASN A 154 12.30 5.91 -0.98
C ASN A 154 12.40 6.84 -2.20
N ASP A 155 13.59 7.03 -2.76
CA ASP A 155 13.85 8.03 -3.83
C ASP A 155 12.97 7.86 -5.08
N ASN A 156 12.60 6.62 -5.40
CA ASN A 156 11.79 6.29 -6.57
C ASN A 156 10.33 6.07 -6.20
N ARG A 157 9.46 6.39 -7.17
CA ARG A 157 8.03 6.12 -7.04
C ARG A 157 7.76 4.62 -6.93
N SER A 158 6.88 4.24 -6.02
CA SER A 158 6.37 2.88 -5.94
C SER A 158 5.42 2.58 -7.10
N THR A 159 5.44 1.36 -7.61
CA THR A 159 4.60 0.98 -8.75
C THR A 159 4.01 -0.40 -8.57
N ALA A 160 2.80 -0.59 -9.07
CA ALA A 160 2.14 -1.88 -9.10
C ALA A 160 1.28 -2.06 -10.36
N ILE A 161 1.16 -3.30 -10.81
CA ILE A 161 0.18 -3.75 -11.80
C ILE A 161 -0.76 -4.72 -11.10
N VAL A 162 -2.05 -4.47 -11.19
CA VAL A 162 -3.09 -5.25 -10.51
C VAL A 162 -4.04 -5.84 -11.54
N VAL A 163 -4.16 -7.17 -11.52
CA VAL A 163 -5.15 -7.91 -12.31
C VAL A 163 -6.45 -7.94 -11.53
N LEU A 164 -7.40 -7.13 -11.96
CA LEU A 164 -8.70 -6.98 -11.31
C LEU A 164 -9.80 -6.82 -12.36
N PRO A 165 -10.68 -7.81 -12.56
CA PRO A 165 -11.76 -7.68 -13.53
C PRO A 165 -12.60 -6.40 -13.33
N PRO A 166 -12.94 -5.66 -14.39
CA PRO A 166 -13.75 -4.45 -14.29
C PRO A 166 -15.07 -4.67 -13.55
N GLY A 167 -15.35 -3.83 -12.56
CA GLY A 167 -16.55 -3.94 -11.71
C GLY A 167 -16.44 -4.98 -10.58
N SER A 168 -15.30 -5.67 -10.46
CA SER A 168 -15.04 -6.59 -9.35
C SER A 168 -15.12 -5.86 -8.00
N LYS A 169 -15.75 -6.52 -7.02
CA LYS A 169 -15.77 -6.10 -5.60
C LYS A 169 -14.64 -6.74 -4.78
N ASN A 170 -13.85 -7.63 -5.38
CA ASN A 170 -12.73 -8.27 -4.71
C ASN A 170 -11.51 -7.36 -4.75
N TYR A 171 -11.29 -6.57 -3.71
CA TYR A 171 -10.13 -5.68 -3.58
C TYR A 171 -8.87 -6.35 -3.04
N THR A 172 -8.88 -7.68 -2.79
CA THR A 172 -7.73 -8.43 -2.28
C THR A 172 -6.45 -8.23 -3.10
N PRO A 173 -6.48 -8.27 -4.46
CA PRO A 173 -5.29 -7.99 -5.27
C PRO A 173 -4.67 -6.61 -5.02
N ILE A 174 -5.50 -5.62 -4.67
CA ILE A 174 -5.03 -4.27 -4.35
C ILE A 174 -4.36 -4.25 -2.97
N VAL A 175 -4.93 -4.98 -2.01
CA VAL A 175 -4.34 -5.12 -0.66
C VAL A 175 -2.97 -5.79 -0.76
N GLU A 176 -2.85 -6.88 -1.51
CA GLU A 176 -1.59 -7.61 -1.72
C GLU A 176 -0.55 -6.71 -2.39
N ALA A 177 -0.91 -6.05 -3.50
CA ALA A 177 0.00 -5.13 -4.19
C ALA A 177 0.45 -3.97 -3.29
N MET A 178 -0.46 -3.38 -2.50
CA MET A 178 -0.10 -2.32 -1.56
C MET A 178 0.76 -2.83 -0.40
N ALA A 179 0.51 -4.05 0.08
CA ALA A 179 1.31 -4.66 1.14
C ALA A 179 2.76 -4.86 0.68
N HIS A 180 2.95 -5.32 -0.56
CA HIS A 180 4.27 -5.36 -1.20
C HIS A 180 4.89 -3.97 -1.29
N VAL A 181 4.16 -2.94 -1.72
CA VAL A 181 4.68 -1.56 -1.74
C VAL A 181 5.17 -1.11 -0.36
N PHE A 182 4.49 -1.53 0.71
CA PHE A 182 4.89 -1.26 2.08
C PHE A 182 5.97 -2.19 2.63
N GLY A 183 6.37 -3.24 1.89
CA GLY A 183 7.49 -4.11 2.24
C GLY A 183 7.11 -5.44 2.87
N ALA A 184 5.82 -5.77 2.97
CA ALA A 184 5.39 -7.12 3.34
C ALA A 184 5.67 -8.10 2.19
N ASN A 185 6.01 -9.36 2.51
CA ASN A 185 6.25 -10.42 1.52
C ASN A 185 5.01 -11.30 1.28
N GLY A 186 3.93 -11.06 2.02
CA GLY A 186 2.82 -11.98 2.19
C GLY A 186 1.48 -11.60 1.56
N THR A 187 0.46 -12.30 2.03
CA THR A 187 -0.95 -12.19 1.62
C THR A 187 -1.62 -10.95 2.23
N ALA A 188 -2.94 -10.79 2.01
CA ALA A 188 -3.76 -9.78 2.69
C ALA A 188 -3.93 -9.95 4.22
N ASN A 189 -3.35 -11.00 4.80
CA ASN A 189 -3.23 -11.21 6.25
C ASN A 189 -1.75 -11.10 6.65
N PHE A 190 -1.41 -10.10 7.46
CA PHE A 190 -0.02 -9.76 7.77
C PHE A 190 0.49 -10.55 8.97
N THR A 191 1.66 -11.19 8.83
CA THR A 191 2.35 -11.80 9.96
C THR A 191 3.08 -10.76 10.81
N ALA A 192 3.64 -11.17 11.94
CA ALA A 192 4.47 -10.28 12.75
C ALA A 192 5.69 -9.77 11.97
N GLU A 193 6.28 -10.62 11.12
CA GLU A 193 7.40 -10.28 10.24
C GLU A 193 6.99 -9.24 9.19
N ASP A 194 5.82 -9.41 8.56
CA ASP A 194 5.28 -8.41 7.62
C ASP A 194 5.09 -7.05 8.30
N ILE A 195 4.56 -7.03 9.53
CA ILE A 195 4.38 -5.81 10.32
C ILE A 195 5.74 -5.16 10.63
N GLN A 196 6.76 -5.94 10.98
CA GLN A 196 8.12 -5.42 11.20
C GLN A 196 8.72 -4.83 9.92
N GLN A 197 8.58 -5.51 8.78
CA GLN A 197 9.07 -5.04 7.49
C GLN A 197 8.36 -3.76 7.02
N MET A 198 7.03 -3.70 7.19
CA MET A 198 6.26 -2.49 6.91
C MET A 198 6.69 -1.33 7.80
N ASN A 199 6.89 -1.58 9.09
CA ASN A 199 7.34 -0.55 10.02
C ASN A 199 8.74 -0.03 9.66
N HIS A 200 9.64 -0.93 9.26
CA HIS A 200 10.96 -0.54 8.77
C HIS A 200 10.85 0.36 7.52
N THR A 201 10.03 -0.02 6.55
CA THR A 201 9.78 0.80 5.35
C THR A 201 9.20 2.18 5.72
N PHE A 202 8.23 2.23 6.63
CA PHE A 202 7.62 3.49 7.08
C PHE A 202 8.58 4.40 7.85
N SER A 203 9.68 3.87 8.42
CA SER A 203 10.68 4.69 9.11
C SER A 203 11.42 5.65 8.18
N ASN A 204 11.39 5.40 6.87
CA ASN A 204 11.95 6.29 5.85
C ASN A 204 11.00 7.45 5.48
N CYS A 205 9.75 7.41 5.94
CA CYS A 205 8.74 8.41 5.58
C CYS A 205 8.92 9.74 6.32
N TYR A 206 8.75 10.83 5.58
CA TYR A 206 8.61 12.14 6.19
C TYR A 206 7.23 12.29 6.85
N ILE A 207 7.18 12.22 8.18
CA ILE A 207 5.95 12.41 8.94
C ILE A 207 5.86 13.87 9.36
N LYS A 208 4.85 14.58 8.85
CA LYS A 208 4.58 15.97 9.27
C LYS A 208 4.29 15.99 10.77
N PRO A 209 4.97 16.85 11.56
CA PRO A 209 4.68 16.99 12.98
C PRO A 209 3.21 17.37 13.17
N SER A 210 2.45 16.54 13.88
CA SER A 210 1.08 16.87 14.23
C SER A 210 1.09 18.15 15.09
N LYS A 211 0.36 19.19 14.68
CA LYS A 211 0.16 20.42 15.47
C LYS A 211 -0.73 20.14 16.69
N LYS A 212 -0.40 19.14 17.52
CA LYS A 212 -1.09 18.93 18.80
C LYS A 212 -0.49 19.89 19.84
N ASN A 213 -1.31 20.88 20.23
CA ASN A 213 -1.22 21.72 21.42
C ASN A 213 -0.29 22.96 21.38
N LYS A 214 -0.61 23.94 20.53
CA LYS A 214 -0.37 25.38 20.87
C LYS A 214 -1.62 26.09 21.41
N SER A 215 -2.74 25.39 21.59
CA SER A 215 -4.02 25.95 22.05
C SER A 215 -4.25 25.90 23.57
N ARG A 216 -3.30 25.43 24.39
CA ARG A 216 -3.46 25.41 25.86
C ARG A 216 -3.09 26.73 26.58
N GLY A 217 -2.92 27.84 25.85
CA GLY A 217 -2.46 29.11 26.44
C GLY A 217 -3.21 30.39 26.02
N LYS A 218 -4.33 30.32 25.28
CA LYS A 218 -5.12 31.52 24.97
C LYS A 218 -6.38 31.54 25.83
N LYS A 219 -6.36 32.37 26.89
CA LYS A 219 -7.57 32.78 27.63
C LYS A 219 -8.62 33.23 26.61
N ASN A 220 -9.82 32.68 26.72
CA ASN A 220 -10.97 32.97 25.87
C ASN A 220 -11.29 34.48 25.87
N ASN A 221 -11.36 35.09 24.69
CA ASN A 221 -12.03 36.38 24.49
C ASN A 221 -13.39 36.10 23.82
N PRO A 222 -14.55 36.49 24.37
CA PRO A 222 -15.85 35.93 23.97
C PRO A 222 -16.46 36.41 22.63
N ASN A 223 -15.73 37.11 21.75
CA ASN A 223 -16.37 37.88 20.67
C ASN A 223 -16.07 37.46 19.22
N ASP A 224 -15.43 36.32 18.96
CA ASP A 224 -15.13 35.92 17.57
C ASP A 224 -16.18 34.93 17.02
N GLU A 225 -17.32 35.48 16.62
CA GLU A 225 -18.27 34.86 15.68
C GLU A 225 -17.80 35.17 14.26
N TYR A 226 -17.24 34.19 13.52
CA TYR A 226 -17.20 34.29 12.05
C TYR A 226 -17.19 32.93 11.34
N ARG A 227 -18.03 32.88 10.29
CA ARG A 227 -18.38 31.77 9.40
C ARG A 227 -17.18 31.11 8.71
N HIS A 228 -17.26 29.79 8.55
CA HIS A 228 -16.49 29.04 7.56
C HIS A 228 -17.43 28.52 6.45
N GLU A 229 -17.21 29.00 5.23
CA GLU A 229 -17.65 28.34 3.99
C GLU A 229 -16.61 27.28 3.55
N PRO A 230 -17.04 26.14 2.97
CA PRO A 230 -16.13 25.17 2.38
C PRO A 230 -15.77 25.54 0.94
N TYR A 231 -14.48 25.71 0.67
CA TYR A 231 -13.93 25.72 -0.69
C TYR A 231 -13.76 24.27 -1.19
N ILE A 232 -14.52 23.90 -2.22
CA ILE A 232 -14.26 22.72 -3.06
C ILE A 232 -13.66 23.23 -4.38
N THR A 233 -12.36 23.07 -4.56
CA THR A 233 -11.70 23.26 -5.86
C THR A 233 -11.82 21.97 -6.67
N ALA A 234 -12.78 21.94 -7.58
CA ALA A 234 -12.85 20.96 -8.65
C ALA A 234 -11.97 21.44 -9.82
N GLY A 235 -10.81 20.81 -9.99
CA GLY A 235 -10.03 20.94 -11.22
C GLY A 235 -10.64 20.09 -12.31
N LEU A 236 -11.38 20.70 -13.24
CA LEU A 236 -11.73 20.09 -14.52
C LEU A 236 -10.48 20.07 -15.40
N ILE A 237 -10.00 18.88 -15.74
CA ILE A 237 -9.09 18.67 -16.87
C ILE A 237 -9.95 18.17 -18.03
N THR A 238 -10.13 19.02 -19.03
CA THR A 238 -10.67 18.65 -20.35
C THR A 238 -9.54 18.13 -21.22
N ASN A 239 -9.74 16.96 -21.82
CA ASN A 239 -9.19 16.56 -23.12
C ASN A 239 -10.29 15.81 -23.87
#